data_AF-A0A6J2PYQ5-F1
#
_entry.id   AF-A0A6J2PYQ5-F1
#
_cell.length_a   1.000
_cell.length_b   1.000
_cell.length_c   1.000
_cell.angle_alpha   90.00
_cell.angle_beta   90.00
_cell.angle_gamma   90.00
#
_symmetry.space_group_name_H-M   'P 1'
#
loop_
_entity.id
_entity.type
_entity.pdbx_description
1 polymer ?
#
loop_
_entity_poly.entity_id
_entity_poly.type
_entity_poly.pdbx_seq_one_letter_code
_entity_poly.pdbx_strand_id
1 'polypeptide(L)'
;MEGSTAKKKPGYGNHKKETSVGRQRLARQSTADCSGDEGIRLRKLNGSSVEAPSYQNLHRELLLSHKRGLLLEEKPELKRVLEQRRLELHKEEEMAKRRPSDLETELRKRQQKMQEYEQEEIRQRENQQKIPEFVRVKDNLRRTQTSE
;
A
#
# COMPACT_ATOMS: atom_id res chain seq x y z
N MET A 1 3.57 34.70 25.61
CA MET A 1 2.58 35.28 24.68
C MET A 1 3.13 35.09 23.28
N GLU A 2 2.68 34.03 22.60
CA GLU A 2 1.50 34.00 21.70
C GLU A 2 1.91 34.42 20.27
N GLY A 3 1.63 33.55 19.29
CA GLY A 3 1.89 33.86 17.89
C GLY A 3 2.07 32.68 16.92
N SER A 4 1.44 31.51 17.14
CA SER A 4 1.38 30.46 16.11
C SER A 4 0.29 30.80 15.07
N THR A 5 0.70 31.13 13.85
CA THR A 5 -0.25 31.38 12.74
C THR A 5 -0.67 30.07 12.08
N ALA A 6 -1.77 29.50 12.56
CA ALA A 6 -2.41 28.34 11.92
C ALA A 6 -3.07 28.77 10.59
N LYS A 7 -2.55 28.26 9.46
CA LYS A 7 -3.19 28.41 8.15
C LYS A 7 -4.46 27.55 8.10
N LYS A 8 -5.64 28.19 8.09
CA LYS A 8 -6.95 27.56 7.82
C LYS A 8 -7.01 27.11 6.36
N LYS A 9 -7.27 25.82 6.12
CA LYS A 9 -7.71 25.31 4.81
C LYS A 9 -9.21 25.57 4.64
N PRO A 10 -9.69 26.07 3.48
CA PRO A 10 -11.13 26.16 3.22
C PRO A 10 -11.66 24.75 2.91
N GLY A 11 -12.62 24.30 3.70
CA GLY A 11 -13.37 23.07 3.44
C GLY A 11 -14.27 23.24 2.22
N TYR A 12 -14.31 22.22 1.37
CA TYR A 12 -15.19 22.13 0.21
C TYR A 12 -16.66 22.09 0.67
N GLY A 13 -17.41 23.15 0.37
CA GLY A 13 -18.85 23.20 0.54
C GLY A 13 -19.55 22.41 -0.55
N ASN A 14 -20.48 21.52 -0.17
CA ASN A 14 -21.32 20.77 -1.10
C ASN A 14 -22.36 21.71 -1.74
N HIS A 15 -22.26 21.93 -3.05
CA HIS A 15 -23.30 22.61 -3.82
C HIS A 15 -24.38 21.58 -4.20
N LYS A 16 -25.56 21.71 -3.61
CA LYS A 16 -26.76 21.01 -4.10
C LYS A 16 -27.13 21.61 -5.45
N LYS A 17 -27.11 20.79 -6.52
CA LYS A 17 -27.74 21.13 -7.80
C LYS A 17 -28.73 20.04 -8.13
N GLU A 18 -29.99 20.37 -7.97
CA GLU A 18 -31.09 19.61 -8.54
C GLU A 18 -31.05 19.79 -10.05
N THR A 19 -31.11 18.70 -10.80
CA THR A 19 -31.31 18.75 -12.25
C THR A 19 -32.34 17.70 -12.60
N SER A 20 -33.59 18.15 -12.60
CA SER A 20 -34.71 17.54 -13.30
C SER A 20 -34.40 17.56 -14.80
N VAL A 21 -34.27 16.39 -15.42
CA VAL A 21 -34.61 16.21 -16.85
C VAL A 21 -35.22 14.83 -17.02
N GLY A 22 -36.49 14.82 -17.44
CA GLY A 22 -37.28 13.63 -17.68
C GLY A 22 -36.69 12.72 -18.76
N ARG A 23 -36.75 11.41 -18.51
CA ARG A 23 -36.43 10.41 -19.53
C ARG A 23 -37.72 9.98 -20.22
N GLN A 24 -37.80 10.31 -21.50
CA GLN A 24 -38.86 9.98 -22.44
C GLN A 24 -39.22 8.49 -22.40
N ARG A 25 -40.54 8.25 -22.39
CA ARG A 25 -41.21 6.96 -22.55
C ARG A 25 -41.25 6.64 -24.05
N LEU A 26 -40.48 5.64 -24.50
CA LEU A 26 -40.51 5.17 -25.88
C LEU A 26 -41.17 3.81 -26.02
N ALA A 27 -42.17 3.80 -26.89
CA ALA A 27 -42.62 2.77 -27.80
C ALA A 27 -43.17 1.43 -27.26
N ARG A 28 -44.41 1.20 -27.70
CA ARG A 28 -45.25 0.01 -27.62
C ARG A 28 -44.84 -1.04 -28.66
N GLN A 29 -45.06 -2.30 -28.28
CA GLN A 29 -45.59 -3.44 -29.06
C GLN A 29 -44.70 -4.12 -30.13
N SER A 30 -44.44 -5.40 -29.90
CA SER A 30 -44.39 -6.43 -30.94
C SER A 30 -44.94 -7.75 -30.37
N THR A 31 -45.96 -8.30 -31.03
CA THR A 31 -46.63 -9.57 -30.75
C THR A 31 -46.09 -10.66 -31.67
N ALA A 32 -45.79 -11.84 -31.13
CA ALA A 32 -45.87 -13.10 -31.87
C ALA A 32 -45.94 -14.27 -30.88
N ASP A 33 -47.04 -15.02 -30.96
CA ASP A 33 -47.30 -16.29 -30.29
C ASP A 33 -46.48 -17.44 -30.90
N CYS A 34 -46.19 -18.48 -30.10
CA CYS A 34 -46.38 -19.91 -30.43
C CYS A 34 -45.75 -20.85 -29.38
N SER A 35 -46.63 -21.55 -28.65
CA SER A 35 -46.65 -23.00 -28.34
C SER A 35 -45.38 -23.77 -27.95
N GLY A 36 -45.44 -24.49 -26.81
CA GLY A 36 -44.64 -25.70 -26.57
C GLY A 36 -44.22 -25.93 -25.12
N ASP A 37 -44.89 -26.85 -24.44
CA ASP A 37 -44.73 -27.34 -23.08
C ASP A 37 -43.41 -28.14 -22.88
N GLU A 38 -42.69 -27.89 -21.78
CA GLU A 38 -41.89 -28.92 -21.08
C GLU A 38 -41.66 -28.50 -19.61
N GLY A 39 -42.06 -29.39 -18.70
CA GLY A 39 -42.23 -29.12 -17.29
C GLY A 39 -40.94 -29.05 -16.49
N ILE A 40 -40.63 -27.85 -15.98
CA ILE A 40 -40.03 -27.72 -14.65
C ILE A 40 -40.92 -26.77 -13.87
N ARG A 41 -41.75 -27.32 -12.99
CA ARG A 41 -42.48 -26.55 -11.98
C ARG A 41 -41.48 -25.94 -10.99
N LEU A 42 -40.84 -24.86 -11.39
CA LEU A 42 -40.30 -23.88 -10.45
C LEU A 42 -41.48 -23.47 -9.58
N ARG A 43 -41.48 -23.97 -8.34
CA ARG A 43 -42.43 -23.60 -7.30
C ARG A 43 -42.33 -22.08 -7.19
N LYS A 44 -43.25 -21.39 -7.89
CA LYS A 44 -43.39 -19.93 -7.87
C LYS A 44 -43.57 -19.58 -6.40
N LEU A 45 -42.50 -19.13 -5.77
CA LEU A 45 -42.57 -18.51 -4.45
C LEU A 45 -43.53 -17.33 -4.63
N ASN A 46 -44.68 -17.42 -3.96
CA ASN A 46 -45.69 -16.39 -3.96
C ASN A 46 -45.00 -15.06 -3.58
N GLY A 47 -44.77 -14.18 -4.57
CA GLY A 47 -44.02 -12.93 -4.39
C GLY A 47 -43.22 -12.43 -5.60
N SER A 48 -42.98 -13.23 -6.65
CA SER A 48 -42.34 -12.73 -7.87
C SER A 48 -43.32 -11.89 -8.69
N SER A 49 -43.50 -10.63 -8.27
CA SER A 49 -43.99 -9.59 -9.17
C SER A 49 -42.87 -9.28 -10.18
N VAL A 50 -43.24 -9.19 -11.45
CA VAL A 50 -42.35 -8.76 -12.56
C VAL A 50 -42.06 -7.24 -12.49
N GLU A 51 -42.62 -6.55 -11.50
CA GLU A 51 -42.43 -5.12 -11.23
C GLU A 51 -41.44 -4.89 -10.08
N ALA A 52 -40.71 -3.77 -10.11
CA ALA A 52 -39.79 -3.39 -9.04
C ALA A 52 -40.50 -3.47 -7.67
N PRO A 53 -39.87 -4.03 -6.62
CA PRO A 53 -40.52 -4.18 -5.33
C PRO A 53 -41.03 -2.84 -4.81
N SER A 54 -42.30 -2.78 -4.44
CA SER A 54 -42.84 -1.66 -3.66
C SER A 54 -41.95 -1.38 -2.44
N TYR A 55 -41.74 -0.11 -2.10
CA TYR A 55 -40.89 0.31 -0.97
C TYR A 55 -41.19 -0.48 0.32
N GLN A 56 -42.46 -0.77 0.58
CA GLN A 56 -42.88 -1.53 1.75
C GLN A 56 -42.40 -2.99 1.72
N ASN A 57 -42.37 -3.62 0.54
CA ASN A 57 -41.88 -4.98 0.39
C ASN A 57 -40.36 -5.02 0.55
N LEU A 58 -39.66 -4.06 -0.01
CA LEU A 58 -38.21 -3.92 0.18
C LEU A 58 -37.86 -3.71 1.66
N HIS A 59 -38.60 -2.84 2.37
CA HIS A 59 -38.42 -2.63 3.80
C HIS A 59 -38.61 -3.92 4.60
N ARG A 60 -39.67 -4.67 4.28
CA ARG A 60 -39.95 -5.97 4.92
C ARG A 60 -38.83 -6.98 4.66
N GLU A 61 -38.35 -7.06 3.42
CA GLU A 61 -37.29 -7.98 3.03
C GLU A 61 -35.94 -7.66 3.70
N LEU A 62 -35.55 -6.38 3.75
CA LEU A 62 -34.35 -5.92 4.46
C LEU A 62 -34.40 -6.29 5.95
N LEU A 63 -35.53 -6.02 6.61
CA LEU A 63 -35.71 -6.33 8.02
C LEU A 63 -35.66 -7.84 8.29
N LEU A 64 -36.26 -8.65 7.42
CA LEU A 64 -36.21 -10.11 7.52
C LEU A 64 -34.79 -10.65 7.26
N SER A 65 -34.07 -10.08 6.30
CA SER A 65 -32.69 -10.47 5.96
C SER A 65 -31.73 -10.18 7.10
N HIS A 66 -31.85 -9.01 7.74
CA HIS A 66 -31.07 -8.66 8.92
C HIS A 66 -31.40 -9.58 10.10
N LYS A 67 -32.70 -9.83 10.39
CA LYS A 67 -33.11 -10.76 11.45
C LYS A 67 -32.62 -12.19 11.25
N ARG A 68 -32.42 -12.62 10.00
CA ARG A 68 -31.93 -13.96 9.65
C ARG A 68 -30.42 -14.05 9.54
N GLY A 69 -29.69 -12.94 9.77
CA GLY A 69 -28.23 -12.89 9.60
C GLY A 69 -27.77 -13.10 8.16
N LEU A 70 -28.67 -12.94 7.18
CA LEU A 70 -28.37 -13.05 5.75
C LEU A 70 -27.73 -11.76 5.22
N LEU A 71 -27.95 -10.65 5.92
CA LEU A 71 -27.26 -9.40 5.65
C LEU A 71 -25.83 -9.48 6.22
N LEU A 72 -24.83 -9.29 5.38
CA LEU A 72 -23.42 -9.20 5.77
C LEU A 72 -23.20 -7.87 6.53
N GLU A 73 -23.68 -7.77 7.76
CA GLU A 73 -23.42 -6.64 8.68
C GLU A 73 -21.94 -6.57 9.08
N GLU A 74 -21.25 -7.71 9.05
CA GLU A 74 -19.84 -7.77 9.34
C GLU A 74 -19.07 -7.14 8.19
N LYS A 75 -18.43 -5.98 8.42
CA LYS A 75 -17.46 -5.36 7.51
C LYS A 75 -16.24 -6.29 7.40
N PRO A 76 -16.21 -7.23 6.45
CA PRO A 76 -15.20 -8.28 6.45
C PRO A 76 -13.85 -7.68 6.07
N GLU A 77 -13.89 -6.67 5.20
CA GLU A 77 -12.79 -5.81 4.80
C GLU A 77 -12.12 -5.10 5.97
N LEU A 78 -12.91 -4.47 6.85
CA LEU A 78 -12.36 -3.75 8.00
C LEU A 78 -11.68 -4.69 8.99
N LYS A 79 -12.33 -5.83 9.31
CA LYS A 79 -11.72 -6.86 10.18
C LYS A 79 -10.41 -7.37 9.59
N ARG A 80 -10.40 -7.69 8.29
CA ARG A 80 -9.20 -8.17 7.58
C ARG A 80 -8.07 -7.14 7.58
N VAL A 81 -8.38 -5.86 7.32
CA VAL A 81 -7.38 -4.79 7.35
C VAL A 81 -6.84 -4.56 8.76
N LEU A 82 -7.67 -4.63 9.80
CA LEU A 82 -7.21 -4.52 11.20
C LEU A 82 -6.35 -5.71 11.62
N GLU A 83 -6.72 -6.94 11.23
CA GLU A 83 -5.92 -8.13 11.50
C GLU A 83 -4.57 -8.09 10.76
N GLN A 84 -4.59 -7.71 9.47
CA GLN A 84 -3.38 -7.50 8.69
C GLN A 84 -2.47 -6.47 9.38
N ARG A 85 -3.02 -5.33 9.80
CA ARG A 85 -2.26 -4.30 10.51
C ARG A 85 -1.67 -4.84 11.81
N ARG A 86 -2.40 -5.67 12.56
CA ARG A 86 -1.90 -6.30 13.79
C ARG A 86 -0.71 -7.21 13.52
N LEU A 87 -0.76 -8.00 12.45
CA LEU A 87 0.32 -8.90 12.05
C LEU A 87 1.55 -8.13 11.57
N GLU A 88 1.36 -7.06 10.79
CA GLU A 88 2.45 -6.19 10.34
C GLU A 88 3.19 -5.56 11.50
N LEU A 89 2.47 -4.99 12.47
CA LEU A 89 3.06 -4.41 13.68
C LEU A 89 3.86 -5.44 14.48
N HIS A 90 3.29 -6.63 14.71
CA HIS A 90 4.01 -7.71 15.41
C HIS A 90 5.27 -8.13 14.65
N LYS A 91 5.20 -8.24 13.33
CA LYS A 91 6.37 -8.56 12.49
C LYS A 91 7.44 -7.47 12.58
N GLU A 92 7.04 -6.20 12.55
CA GLU A 92 7.95 -5.06 12.67
C GLU A 92 8.63 -5.03 14.05
N GLU A 93 7.89 -5.23 15.14
CA GLU A 93 8.45 -5.32 16.48
C GLU A 93 9.47 -6.46 16.61
N GLU A 94 9.16 -7.63 16.05
CA GLU A 94 10.08 -8.77 16.05
C GLU A 94 11.33 -8.49 15.22
N MET A 95 11.21 -7.83 14.06
CA MET A 95 12.35 -7.44 13.24
C MET A 95 13.19 -6.33 13.90
N ALA A 96 12.58 -5.41 14.63
CA ALA A 96 13.27 -4.36 15.37
C ALA A 96 14.05 -4.91 16.57
N LYS A 97 13.52 -5.96 17.23
CA LYS A 97 14.21 -6.68 18.31
C LYS A 97 15.30 -7.62 17.80
N ARG A 98 15.23 -8.05 16.53
CA ARG A 98 16.24 -8.93 15.94
C ARG A 98 17.57 -8.20 15.84
N ARG A 99 18.62 -8.91 16.28
CA ARG A 99 19.99 -8.49 16.03
C ARG A 99 20.25 -8.49 14.52
N PRO A 100 21.17 -7.62 14.03
CA PRO A 100 21.61 -7.66 12.64
C PRO A 100 22.01 -9.07 12.23
N SER A 101 21.66 -9.45 11.01
CA SER A 101 22.06 -10.76 10.46
C SER A 101 23.58 -10.86 10.40
N ASP A 102 24.13 -12.07 10.49
CA ASP A 102 25.57 -12.30 10.32
C ASP A 102 26.10 -11.67 9.02
N LEU A 103 25.35 -11.85 7.92
CA LEU A 103 25.63 -11.20 6.64
C LEU A 103 25.63 -9.66 6.74
N GLU A 104 24.66 -9.08 7.45
CA GLU A 104 24.59 -7.63 7.65
C GLU A 104 25.79 -7.12 8.45
N THR A 105 26.20 -7.86 9.48
CA THR A 105 27.39 -7.50 10.26
C THR A 105 28.67 -7.58 9.43
N GLU A 106 28.80 -8.60 8.57
CA GLU A 106 29.97 -8.77 7.72
C GLU A 106 30.04 -7.68 6.64
N LEU A 107 28.91 -7.29 6.06
CA LEU A 107 28.84 -6.16 5.14
C LEU A 107 29.28 -4.85 5.81
N ARG A 108 28.82 -4.59 7.05
CA ARG A 108 29.26 -3.40 7.81
C ARG A 108 30.77 -3.43 8.09
N LYS A 109 31.32 -4.57 8.52
CA LYS A 109 32.76 -4.73 8.74
C LYS A 109 33.57 -4.47 7.47
N ARG A 110 33.13 -5.04 6.34
CA ARG A 110 33.80 -4.83 5.04
C ARG A 110 33.75 -3.35 4.63
N GLN A 111 32.62 -2.68 4.82
CA GLN A 111 32.49 -1.25 4.52
C GLN A 111 33.41 -0.41 5.41
N GLN A 112 33.45 -0.68 6.71
CA GLN A 112 34.36 -0.01 7.63
C GLN A 112 35.83 -0.20 7.22
N LYS A 113 36.22 -1.44 6.90
CA LYS A 113 37.58 -1.75 6.45
C LYS A 113 37.96 -0.98 5.17
N MET A 114 37.04 -0.86 4.22
CA MET A 114 37.25 -0.06 3.01
C MET A 114 37.47 1.42 3.34
N GLN A 115 36.64 2.00 4.21
CA GLN A 115 36.79 3.39 4.65
C GLN A 115 38.12 3.62 5.37
N GLU A 116 38.57 2.68 6.20
CA GLU A 116 39.87 2.76 6.87
C GLU A 116 41.03 2.76 5.87
N TYR A 117 40.98 1.91 4.83
CA TYR A 117 41.97 1.90 3.76
C TYR A 117 41.98 3.21 2.97
N GLU A 118 40.81 3.76 2.63
CA GLU A 118 40.71 5.04 1.92
C GLU A 118 41.33 6.18 2.75
N GLN A 119 41.06 6.21 4.05
CA GLN A 119 41.67 7.21 4.94
C GLN A 119 43.17 7.00 5.11
N GLU A 120 43.64 5.75 5.20
CA GLU A 120 45.07 5.45 5.27
C GLU A 120 45.77 5.86 3.97
N GLU A 121 45.20 5.59 2.80
CA GLU A 121 45.71 6.07 1.50
C GLU A 121 45.88 7.60 1.50
N ILE A 122 44.89 8.35 1.99
CA ILE A 122 44.97 9.80 2.11
C ILE A 122 46.11 10.21 3.05
N ARG A 123 46.18 9.62 4.26
CA ARG A 123 47.25 9.88 5.22
C ARG A 123 48.63 9.61 4.64
N GLN A 124 48.78 8.51 3.90
CA GLN A 124 50.05 8.14 3.28
C GLN A 124 50.45 9.13 2.19
N ARG A 125 49.51 9.57 1.34
CA ARG A 125 49.77 10.62 0.34
C ARG A 125 50.17 11.93 0.99
N GLU A 126 49.46 12.36 2.03
CA GLU A 126 49.82 13.57 2.79
C GLU A 126 51.20 13.46 3.43
N ASN A 127 51.52 12.31 4.05
CA ASN A 127 52.82 12.08 4.66
C ASN A 127 53.95 12.07 3.61
N GLN A 128 53.72 11.50 2.42
CA GLN A 128 54.67 11.56 1.31
C GLN A 128 54.90 12.98 0.80
N GLN A 129 53.89 13.86 0.87
CA GLN A 129 54.03 15.28 0.52
C GLN A 129 54.78 16.08 1.59
N LYS A 130 54.69 15.69 2.88
CA LYS A 130 55.45 16.32 3.97
C LYS A 130 56.96 16.04 3.87
N ILE A 131 57.34 14.90 3.29
CA ILE A 131 58.75 14.52 3.12
C ILE A 131 59.37 15.30 1.95
N PRO A 132 60.51 15.99 2.14
CA PRO A 132 61.20 16.68 1.05
C PRO A 132 61.55 15.75 -0.11
N GLU A 133 61.44 16.26 -1.33
CA GLU A 133 61.60 15.48 -2.55
C GLU A 133 62.96 14.77 -2.64
N PHE A 134 64.06 15.46 -2.30
CA PHE A 134 65.40 14.87 -2.38
C PHE A 134 65.58 13.64 -1.47
N VAL A 135 64.89 13.62 -0.31
CA VAL A 135 64.87 12.45 0.59
C VAL A 135 64.09 11.31 -0.05
N ARG A 136 62.91 11.61 -0.59
CA ARG A 136 62.04 10.64 -1.28
C ARG A 136 62.74 9.99 -2.48
N VAL A 137 63.38 10.80 -3.33
CA VAL A 137 64.14 10.35 -4.51
C VAL A 137 65.33 9.49 -4.09
N LYS A 138 66.10 9.90 -3.07
CA LYS A 138 67.23 9.11 -2.55
C LYS A 138 66.79 7.74 -2.04
N ASP A 139 65.71 7.67 -1.26
CA ASP A 139 65.20 6.39 -0.74
C ASP A 139 64.66 5.49 -1.87
N ASN A 140 64.03 6.06 -2.90
CA ASN A 140 63.58 5.30 -4.07
C ASN A 140 64.76 4.73 -4.86
N LEU A 141 65.81 5.52 -5.08
CA LEU A 141 67.02 5.07 -5.76
C LEU A 141 67.71 3.93 -4.98
N ARG A 142 67.72 4.00 -3.64
CA ARG A 142 68.25 2.92 -2.80
C ARG A 142 67.44 1.63 -2.95
N ARG A 143 66.10 1.73 -2.95
CA ARG A 143 65.20 0.57 -3.10
C ARG A 143 65.40 -0.17 -4.42
N THR A 144 65.62 0.55 -5.52
CA THR A 144 65.85 -0.06 -6.84
C THR A 144 67.27 -0.58 -7.04
N GLN A 145 68.25 -0.11 -6.25
CA GLN A 145 69.63 -0.59 -6.30
C GLN A 145 69.85 -1.88 -5.50
N THR A 146 69.03 -2.15 -4.47
CA THR A 146 69.16 -3.35 -3.62
C THR A 146 68.31 -4.54 -4.09
N SER A 147 67.62 -4.42 -5.22
CA SER A 147 66.79 -5.48 -5.80
C SER A 147 67.53 -6.31 -6.87
N GLU A 148 68.86 -6.45 -6.74
CA GLU A 148 69.68 -7.45 -7.45
C GLU A 148 69.87 -8.70 -6.58
#